data_AF-A0A1I8G5Y5-F1
#
_entry.id   AF-A0A1I8G5Y5-F1
#
_cell.length_a   1.000
_cell.length_b   1.000
_cell.length_c   1.000
_cell.angle_alpha   90.00
_cell.angle_beta   90.00
_cell.angle_gamma   90.00
#
_symmetry.space_group_name_H-M   'P 1'
#
loop_
_entity.id
_entity.type
_entity.pdbx_description
1 polymer ?
#
loop_
_entity_poly.entity_id
_entity_poly.type
_entity_poly.pdbx_seq_one_letter_code
_entity_poly.pdbx_strand_id
1 'polypeptide(L)'
;MGQLYECVLFTASLAKYADPVSDRLDRWSTFKHRLFRESCVLHCDNFVKDLAQLGRPVDRCVIIDNSPASYMFNTENAIRVHTWVGDQADTELRDLLPYMERLAAAASVPEFLRDYPPLSQAHQLPATFAGPPADVVAAVSDRGDAENSANVANDVAN
;
A
#
# COMPACT_ATOMS: atom_id res chain seq x y z
N MET A 1 0.82 -11.72 -2.62
CA MET A 1 1.54 -10.42 -2.63
C MET A 1 2.48 -10.25 -3.82
N GLY A 2 3.49 -11.11 -4.03
CA GLY A 2 4.44 -10.96 -5.16
C GLY A 2 3.86 -11.01 -6.58
N GLN A 3 2.61 -11.40 -6.74
CA GLN A 3 1.87 -11.34 -8.02
C GLN A 3 1.09 -10.02 -8.19
N LEU A 4 0.83 -9.31 -7.09
CA LEU A 4 0.06 -8.05 -7.07
C LEU A 4 0.97 -6.82 -7.07
N TYR A 5 2.17 -6.95 -6.48
CA TYR A 5 3.10 -5.85 -6.29
C TYR A 5 4.49 -6.18 -6.82
N GLU A 6 5.17 -5.15 -7.32
CA GLU A 6 6.62 -5.15 -7.41
C GLU A 6 7.20 -4.97 -6.00
N CYS A 7 7.51 -6.07 -5.32
CA CYS A 7 8.02 -6.01 -3.95
C CYS A 7 9.49 -5.58 -3.93
N VAL A 8 9.81 -4.55 -3.14
CA VAL A 8 11.17 -4.06 -2.90
C VAL A 8 11.50 -4.19 -1.41
N LEU A 9 12.59 -4.88 -1.08
CA LEU A 9 13.14 -4.84 0.28
C LEU A 9 13.94 -3.55 0.42
N PHE A 10 13.50 -2.61 1.25
CA PHE A 10 14.23 -1.37 1.51
C PHE A 10 14.55 -1.27 3.01
N THR A 11 15.82 -1.39 3.38
CA THR A 11 16.28 -1.36 4.79
C THR A 11 17.36 -0.31 5.02
N ALA A 12 17.33 0.35 6.18
CA ALA A 12 18.41 1.24 6.64
C ALA A 12 19.62 0.46 7.19
N SER A 13 19.63 -0.87 7.06
CA SER A 13 20.77 -1.72 7.42
C SER A 13 21.75 -1.86 6.26
N LEU A 14 22.99 -2.24 6.58
CA LEU A 14 24.01 -2.55 5.58
C LEU A 14 23.72 -3.91 4.91
N ALA A 15 24.01 -4.01 3.62
CA ALA A 15 23.83 -5.24 2.83
C ALA A 15 24.46 -6.48 3.51
N LYS A 16 25.69 -6.34 4.04
CA LYS A 16 26.43 -7.41 4.73
C LYS A 16 25.65 -8.13 5.85
N TYR A 17 24.69 -7.45 6.47
CA TYR A 17 23.83 -8.01 7.51
C TYR A 17 22.45 -8.40 6.94
N ALA A 18 21.88 -7.56 6.08
CA ALA A 18 20.54 -7.73 5.58
C ALA A 18 20.40 -8.84 4.51
N ASP A 19 21.44 -9.07 3.69
CA ASP A 19 21.38 -10.08 2.62
C ASP A 19 21.17 -11.50 3.17
N PRO A 20 21.97 -12.01 4.13
CA PRO A 20 21.75 -13.36 4.68
C PRO A 20 20.38 -13.54 5.33
N VAL A 21 19.84 -12.47 5.95
CA VAL A 21 18.50 -12.48 6.55
C VAL A 21 17.42 -12.53 5.47
N SER A 22 17.56 -11.70 4.42
CA SER A 22 16.64 -11.67 3.29
C SER A 22 16.63 -12.99 2.54
N ASP A 23 17.78 -13.65 2.36
CA ASP A 23 17.88 -14.93 1.67
C ASP A 23 17.13 -16.04 2.41
N ARG A 24 17.14 -15.99 3.75
CA ARG A 24 16.37 -16.93 4.58
C ARG A 24 14.87 -16.64 4.56
N LEU A 25 14.49 -15.36 4.46
CA LEU A 25 13.10 -14.92 4.45
C LEU A 25 12.42 -15.17 3.09
N ASP A 26 13.05 -14.74 2.00
CA ASP A 26 12.46 -14.74 0.66
C ASP A 26 12.76 -16.01 -0.13
N ARG A 27 12.11 -17.10 0.28
CA ARG A 27 12.26 -18.41 -0.37
C ARG A 27 11.71 -18.48 -1.81
N TRP A 28 10.93 -17.49 -2.22
CA TRP A 28 10.24 -17.48 -3.52
C TRP A 28 10.73 -16.39 -4.47
N SER A 29 11.82 -15.69 -4.13
CA SER A 29 12.35 -14.57 -4.94
C SER A 29 11.26 -13.52 -5.26
N THR A 30 10.48 -13.20 -4.22
CA THR A 30 9.39 -12.23 -4.24
C THR A 30 9.94 -10.82 -4.38
N PHE A 31 11.03 -10.49 -3.69
CA PHE A 31 11.67 -9.18 -3.80
C PHE A 31 12.39 -9.04 -5.14
N LYS A 32 11.97 -8.05 -5.94
CA LYS A 32 12.58 -7.74 -7.25
C LYS A 32 13.83 -6.90 -7.10
N HIS A 33 13.86 -6.07 -6.06
CA HIS A 33 14.99 -5.22 -5.72
C HIS A 33 15.27 -5.25 -4.22
N ARG A 34 16.55 -5.09 -3.87
CA ARG A 34 17.02 -4.91 -2.50
C ARG A 34 17.76 -3.59 -2.42
N LEU A 35 17.27 -2.69 -1.59
CA LEU A 35 17.82 -1.37 -1.32
C LEU A 35 18.26 -1.33 0.14
N PHE A 36 19.48 -0.85 0.36
CA PHE A 36 20.14 -0.85 1.66
C PHE A 36 20.38 0.58 2.13
N ARG A 37 21.13 0.72 3.22
CA ARG A 37 21.46 2.02 3.82
C ARG A 37 21.99 3.05 2.81
N GLU A 38 22.82 2.61 1.87
CA GLU A 38 23.43 3.44 0.84
C GLU A 38 22.39 4.05 -0.11
N SER A 39 21.19 3.48 -0.18
CA SER A 39 20.05 3.99 -0.95
C SER A 39 19.17 4.95 -0.13
N CYS A 40 19.39 5.10 1.17
CA CYS A 40 18.66 6.06 2.00
C CYS A 40 19.24 7.47 1.84
N VAL A 41 18.37 8.48 1.98
CA VAL A 41 18.77 9.87 2.17
C VAL A 41 19.03 10.09 3.65
N LEU A 42 20.22 10.57 4.00
CA LEU A 42 20.51 11.01 5.37
C LEU A 42 19.92 12.42 5.59
N HIS A 43 18.88 12.51 6.40
CA HIS A 43 18.20 13.77 6.71
C HIS A 43 17.97 13.90 8.22
N CYS A 44 18.51 14.96 8.83
CA CYS A 44 18.40 15.20 10.29
C CYS A 44 18.73 13.95 11.12
N ASP A 45 19.87 13.31 10.83
CA ASP A 45 20.35 12.05 11.45
C ASP A 45 19.43 10.83 11.28
N ASN A 46 18.43 10.90 10.41
CA ASN A 46 17.56 9.79 10.06
C ASN A 46 17.87 9.28 8.65
N PHE A 47 17.78 7.95 8.48
CA PHE A 47 17.84 7.32 7.16
C PHE A 47 16.43 7.29 6.55
N VAL A 48 16.16 8.24 5.67
CA VAL A 48 14.87 8.38 5.00
C VAL A 48 14.88 7.60 3.68
N LYS A 49 13.80 6.89 3.42
CA LYS A 49 13.55 6.09 2.22
C LYS A 49 12.68 6.92 1.28
N ASP A 50 13.34 7.81 0.54
CA ASP A 50 12.68 8.71 -0.41
C ASP A 50 12.10 7.93 -1.59
N LEU A 51 10.76 7.85 -1.69
CA LEU A 51 10.09 7.08 -2.74
C LEU A 51 10.24 7.73 -4.12
N ALA A 52 10.52 9.04 -4.19
CA ALA A 52 10.72 9.74 -5.46
C ALA A 52 11.97 9.24 -6.20
N GLN A 53 12.92 8.62 -5.50
CA GLN A 53 14.16 8.09 -6.07
C GLN A 53 14.04 6.65 -6.61
N LEU A 54 12.87 6.02 -6.48
CA LEU A 54 12.65 4.64 -6.96
C LEU A 54 12.49 4.53 -8.49
N GLY A 55 12.34 5.66 -9.20
CA GLY A 55 12.06 5.64 -10.64
C GLY A 55 10.71 4.99 -10.96
N ARG A 56 9.73 5.15 -10.06
CA ARG A 56 8.35 4.71 -10.20
C ARG A 56 7.42 5.89 -9.91
N PRO A 57 6.20 5.93 -10.46
CA PRO A 57 5.21 6.92 -10.08
C PRO A 57 4.93 6.83 -8.57
N VAL A 58 5.16 7.91 -7.82
CA VAL A 58 5.04 7.92 -6.35
C VAL A 58 3.60 7.67 -5.91
N ASP A 59 2.62 8.15 -6.68
CA ASP A 59 1.19 7.87 -6.51
C ASP A 59 0.84 6.38 -6.60
N ARG A 60 1.72 5.54 -7.17
CA ARG A 60 1.59 4.09 -7.26
C ARG A 60 2.47 3.33 -6.28
N CYS A 61 3.23 4.02 -5.44
CA CYS A 61 4.13 3.42 -4.45
C CYS A 61 3.48 3.39 -3.06
N VAL A 62 3.69 2.31 -2.32
CA VAL A 62 3.32 2.20 -0.91
C VAL A 62 4.54 1.74 -0.12
N ILE A 63 4.78 2.34 1.05
CA ILE A 63 5.83 1.92 1.98
C ILE A 63 5.22 1.37 3.26
N ILE A 64 5.70 0.20 3.69
CA ILE A 64 5.34 -0.41 4.97
C ILE A 64 6.58 -0.37 5.85
N ASP A 65 6.52 0.38 6.95
CA ASP A 65 7.63 0.55 7.87
C ASP A 65 7.12 0.82 9.28
N ASN A 66 7.88 0.39 10.29
CA ASN A 66 7.52 0.59 11.69
C ASN A 66 8.00 1.95 12.24
N SER A 67 8.88 2.66 11.52
CA SER A 67 9.47 3.92 11.95
C SER A 67 8.99 5.10 11.08
N PRO A 68 8.23 6.06 11.65
CA PRO A 68 7.79 7.25 10.93
C PRO A 68 8.89 8.09 10.28
N ALA A 69 10.09 8.09 10.85
CA ALA A 69 11.23 8.80 10.27
C ALA A 69 11.67 8.19 8.93
N SER A 70 11.47 6.89 8.71
CA SER A 70 11.87 6.21 7.47
C SER A 70 11.12 6.72 6.23
N TYR A 71 9.89 7.21 6.38
CA TYR A 71 9.04 7.63 5.27
C TYR A 71 8.60 9.09 5.40
N MET A 72 9.35 9.92 6.12
CA MET A 72 8.96 11.29 6.43
C MET A 72 8.75 12.21 5.20
N PHE A 73 9.28 11.84 4.03
CA PHE A 73 9.06 12.58 2.78
C PHE A 73 7.80 12.14 2.01
N ASN A 74 7.19 11.00 2.37
CA ASN A 74 6.04 10.40 1.68
C ASN A 74 5.08 9.78 2.70
N THR A 75 4.64 10.58 3.68
CA THR A 75 3.80 10.10 4.79
C THR A 75 2.42 9.64 4.31
N GLU A 76 1.93 10.25 3.24
CA GLU A 76 0.68 9.91 2.55
C GLU A 76 0.73 8.57 1.81
N ASN A 77 1.92 8.01 1.57
CA ASN A 77 2.13 6.70 0.94
C ASN A 77 2.43 5.60 1.96
N ALA A 78 2.40 5.90 3.26
CA ALA A 78 2.92 5.01 4.29
C ALA A 78 1.82 4.24 5.02
N ILE A 79 2.05 2.94 5.18
CA ILE A 79 1.34 2.10 6.15
C ILE A 79 2.31 1.84 7.30
N ARG A 80 2.09 2.54 8.42
CA ARG A 80 2.76 2.23 9.68
C ARG A 80 2.32 0.87 10.21
N VAL A 81 3.30 0.04 10.56
CA VAL A 81 3.12 -1.22 11.30
C VAL A 81 3.77 -1.13 12.68
N HIS A 82 3.42 -2.03 13.59
CA HIS A 82 4.02 -2.11 14.91
C HIS A 82 5.41 -2.73 14.84
N THR A 83 6.24 -2.40 15.83
CA THR A 83 7.54 -3.04 15.97
C THR A 83 7.35 -4.43 16.53
N TRP A 84 7.68 -5.45 15.74
CA TRP A 84 7.67 -6.83 16.19
C TRP A 84 8.90 -7.14 17.07
N VAL A 85 8.66 -7.64 18.28
CA VAL A 85 9.69 -7.94 19.28
C VAL A 85 9.69 -9.40 19.73
N GLY A 86 9.25 -10.32 18.86
CA GLY A 86 9.30 -11.76 19.11
C GLY A 86 7.97 -12.44 19.42
N ASP A 87 6.86 -11.69 19.48
CA ASP A 87 5.53 -12.24 19.77
C ASP A 87 5.09 -13.21 18.66
N GLN A 88 4.89 -14.48 19.01
CA GLN A 88 4.46 -15.52 18.08
C GLN A 88 2.96 -15.46 17.79
N ALA A 89 2.18 -14.74 18.61
CA ALA A 89 0.76 -14.51 18.38
C ALA A 89 0.49 -13.32 17.44
N ASP A 90 1.53 -12.55 17.08
CA ASP A 90 1.41 -11.42 16.17
C ASP A 90 0.83 -11.85 14.81
N THR A 91 -0.21 -11.14 14.39
CA THR A 91 -0.91 -11.36 13.12
C THR A 91 -0.90 -10.14 12.22
N GLU A 92 -0.20 -9.06 12.56
CA GLU A 92 -0.40 -7.75 11.93
C GLU A 92 -0.20 -7.78 10.41
N LEU A 93 0.91 -8.37 9.95
CA LEU A 93 1.18 -8.46 8.51
C LEU A 93 0.19 -9.39 7.77
N ARG A 94 -0.38 -10.37 8.46
CA ARG A 94 -1.39 -11.28 7.91
C ARG A 94 -2.73 -10.55 7.78
N ASP A 95 -3.10 -9.79 8.80
CA ASP A 95 -4.34 -9.02 8.85
C ASP A 95 -4.33 -7.86 7.84
N LEU A 96 -3.13 -7.42 7.44
CA LEU A 96 -2.94 -6.42 6.39
C LEU A 96 -3.19 -6.98 4.97
N LEU A 97 -3.18 -8.31 4.74
CA LEU A 97 -3.27 -8.89 3.39
C LEU A 97 -4.54 -8.46 2.62
N PRO A 98 -5.77 -8.55 3.17
CA PRO A 98 -6.98 -8.15 2.44
C PRO A 98 -7.00 -6.66 2.11
N TYR A 99 -6.38 -5.84 2.97
CA TYR A 99 -6.24 -4.41 2.75
C TYR A 99 -5.30 -4.13 1.57
N MET A 100 -4.16 -4.83 1.50
CA MET A 100 -3.24 -4.74 0.37
C MET A 100 -3.90 -5.21 -0.92
N GLU A 101 -4.71 -6.26 -0.91
CA GLU A 101 -5.43 -6.71 -2.12
C GLU A 101 -6.35 -5.61 -2.68
N ARG A 102 -7.04 -4.87 -1.82
CA ARG A 102 -7.87 -3.73 -2.22
C ARG A 102 -7.03 -2.56 -2.72
N LEU A 103 -5.94 -2.23 -2.01
CA LEU A 103 -5.02 -1.16 -2.40
C LEU A 103 -4.40 -1.41 -3.77
N ALA A 104 -4.10 -2.67 -4.13
CA ALA A 104 -3.54 -3.02 -5.44
C ALA A 104 -4.46 -2.63 -6.61
N ALA A 105 -5.78 -2.62 -6.39
CA ALA A 105 -6.78 -2.22 -7.38
C ALA A 105 -7.05 -0.71 -7.40
N ALA A 106 -6.57 0.05 -6.42
CA ALA A 106 -6.79 1.49 -6.34
C ALA A 106 -6.04 2.24 -7.46
N ALA A 107 -6.54 3.40 -7.86
CA ALA A 107 -5.90 4.26 -8.86
C ALA A 107 -4.70 5.04 -8.28
N SER A 108 -4.82 5.48 -7.03
CA SER A 108 -3.82 6.29 -6.30
C SER A 108 -3.67 5.76 -4.88
N VAL A 109 -2.43 5.48 -4.47
CA VAL A 109 -2.11 5.03 -3.11
C VAL A 109 -2.46 6.11 -2.08
N PRO A 110 -2.00 7.37 -2.19
CA PRO A 110 -2.33 8.40 -1.20
C PRO A 110 -3.83 8.63 -1.01
N GLU A 111 -4.59 8.65 -2.10
CA GLU A 111 -6.04 8.84 -2.03
C GLU A 111 -6.72 7.66 -1.33
N PHE A 112 -6.32 6.43 -1.67
CA PHE A 112 -6.87 5.24 -1.03
C PHE A 112 -6.54 5.19 0.46
N LEU A 113 -5.29 5.47 0.85
CA LEU A 113 -4.88 5.45 2.26
C LEU A 113 -5.61 6.54 3.07
N ARG A 114 -5.87 7.70 2.47
CA ARG A 114 -6.66 8.78 3.08
C ARG A 114 -8.13 8.37 3.28
N ASP A 115 -8.75 7.80 2.25
CA ASP A 115 -10.19 7.53 2.24
C ASP A 115 -10.54 6.22 2.98
N TYR A 116 -9.60 5.27 3.01
CA TYR A 116 -9.71 3.98 3.67
C TYR A 116 -8.47 3.71 4.54
N PRO A 117 -8.26 4.40 5.67
CA PRO A 117 -7.09 4.19 6.52
C PRO A 117 -7.00 2.75 7.05
N PRO A 118 -5.79 2.17 7.20
CA PRO A 118 -5.62 0.85 7.81
C PRO A 118 -6.20 0.81 9.22
N LEU A 119 -6.80 -0.31 9.63
CA LEU A 119 -7.43 -0.45 10.95
C LEU A 119 -6.46 -0.20 12.11
N SER A 120 -5.19 -0.58 11.96
CA SER A 120 -4.12 -0.31 12.93
C SER A 120 -3.85 1.18 13.14
N GLN A 121 -4.28 2.02 12.20
CA GLN A 121 -4.09 3.48 12.22
C GLN A 121 -5.40 4.25 12.42
N ALA A 122 -6.55 3.62 12.19
CA ALA A 122 -7.87 4.24 12.32
C ALA A 122 -8.17 4.77 13.74
N HIS A 123 -7.56 4.20 14.79
CA HIS A 123 -7.69 4.69 16.17
C HIS A 123 -7.02 6.06 16.44
N GLN A 124 -6.27 6.61 15.49
CA GLN A 124 -5.62 7.92 15.61
C GLN A 124 -6.38 9.03 14.88
N LEU A 125 -7.48 8.73 14.20
CA LEU A 125 -8.32 9.72 13.54
C LEU A 125 -9.40 10.27 14.49
N PRO A 126 -9.69 11.58 14.46
CA PRO A 126 -10.85 12.12 15.15
C PRO A 126 -12.12 11.41 14.64
N ALA A 127 -13.04 11.10 15.55
CA ALA A 127 -14.23 10.26 15.35
C ALA A 127 -15.22 10.70 14.24
N THR A 128 -14.92 11.77 13.50
CA THR A 128 -15.75 12.33 12.43
C THR A 128 -15.51 11.70 11.06
N PHE A 129 -14.54 10.80 10.92
CA PHE A 129 -14.17 10.14 9.64
C PHE A 129 -14.45 8.63 9.63
N ALA A 130 -15.56 8.19 10.23
CA ALA A 130 -16.11 6.89 9.87
C ALA A 130 -16.56 6.98 8.41
N GLY A 131 -15.75 6.45 7.49
CA GLY A 131 -16.13 6.25 6.10
C GLY A 131 -17.43 5.45 6.00
N PRO A 132 -18.16 5.54 4.87
CA PRO A 132 -19.45 4.88 4.75
C PRO A 132 -19.32 3.36 4.97
N PRO A 133 -20.33 2.72 5.59
CA PRO A 133 -20.30 1.28 5.85
C PRO A 133 -20.10 0.47 4.58
N ALA A 134 -19.60 -0.77 4.74
CA ALA A 134 -19.20 -1.70 3.68
C ALA A 134 -20.28 -1.96 2.60
N ASP A 135 -21.52 -1.57 2.88
CA ASP A 135 -22.72 -1.77 2.07
C ASP A 135 -22.71 -0.93 0.78
N VAL A 136 -21.89 0.13 0.69
CA VAL A 136 -21.84 1.01 -0.50
C VAL A 136 -21.03 0.40 -1.65
N VAL A 137 -20.21 -0.63 -1.39
CA VAL A 137 -19.41 -1.30 -2.43
C VAL A 137 -20.29 -2.17 -3.35
N ALA A 138 -21.47 -2.59 -2.90
CA ALA A 138 -22.41 -3.37 -3.71
C ALA A 138 -23.16 -2.54 -4.78
N ALA A 139 -23.24 -1.21 -4.63
CA ALA A 139 -24.07 -0.36 -5.49
C ALA A 139 -23.38 0.10 -6.79
N VAL A 140 -22.07 -0.16 -6.96
CA VAL A 140 -21.32 0.25 -8.15
C VAL A 140 -21.29 -0.83 -9.23
N SER A 141 -21.66 -2.08 -8.90
CA SER A 141 -21.67 -3.19 -9.86
C SER A 141 -22.98 -3.34 -10.66
N ASP A 142 -24.02 -2.53 -10.38
CA ASP A 142 -25.38 -2.75 -10.93
C ASP A 142 -25.92 -1.59 -11.78
N ARG A 143 -25.05 -0.65 -12.20
CA ARG A 143 -25.40 0.44 -13.14
C ARG A 143 -24.77 0.28 -14.53
N GLY A 144 -24.36 -0.93 -14.89
CA GLY A 144 -23.70 -1.23 -16.17
C GLY A 144 -24.61 -1.62 -17.33
N ASP A 145 -25.83 -2.13 -17.09
CA ASP A 145 -26.55 -2.92 -18.11
C ASP A 145 -27.96 -2.41 -18.49
N ALA A 146 -28.26 -1.12 -18.34
CA ALA A 146 -29.61 -0.59 -18.63
C ALA A 146 -29.71 0.53 -19.69
N GLU A 147 -28.63 0.95 -20.36
CA GLU A 147 -28.67 2.07 -21.32
C GLU A 147 -28.40 1.72 -22.79
N ASN A 148 -28.43 0.44 -23.20
CA ASN A 148 -28.23 0.08 -24.62
C ASN A 148 -29.42 -0.59 -25.34
N SER A 149 -30.64 -0.51 -24.79
CA SER A 149 -31.84 -1.09 -25.44
C SER A 149 -32.89 -0.05 -25.88
N ALA A 150 -32.64 1.25 -25.73
CA ALA A 150 -33.62 2.29 -26.04
C ALA A 150 -33.35 3.07 -27.36
N ASN A 151 -32.26 2.80 -28.09
CA ASN A 151 -31.87 3.61 -29.24
C ASN A 151 -31.98 2.94 -30.63
N VAL A 152 -32.78 1.87 -30.75
CA VAL A 152 -33.04 1.19 -32.05
C VAL A 152 -34.50 1.39 -32.53
N ALA A 153 -35.33 2.16 -31.82
CA ALA A 153 -36.75 2.31 -32.15
C ALA A 153 -37.15 3.66 -32.77
N ASN A 154 -36.21 4.45 -33.30
CA ASN A 154 -36.53 5.80 -33.83
C ASN A 154 -35.97 6.07 -35.24
N ASP A 155 -35.98 5.06 -36.13
CA ASP A 155 -35.57 5.25 -37.53
C ASP A 155 -36.48 4.52 -38.55
N VAL A 156 -37.80 4.49 -38.28
CA VAL A 156 -38.83 4.13 -39.29
C VAL A 156 -40.07 5.01 -39.10
N ALA A 157 -39.92 6.32 -39.28
CA ALA A 157 -41.03 7.24 -39.55
C ALA A 157 -40.50 8.61 -40.03
N ASN A 158 -39.88 8.64 -41.22
CA ASN A 158 -39.99 9.77 -42.15
C ASN A 158 -39.64 9.31 -43.57
#